data_AF-A0A378V0E4-F1
#
_entry.id   AF-A0A378V0E4-F1
#
_cell.length_a   1.000
_cell.length_b   1.000
_cell.length_c   1.000
_cell.angle_alpha   90.00
_cell.angle_beta   90.00
_cell.angle_gamma   90.00
#
_symmetry.space_group_name_H-M   'P 1'
#
loop_
_entity.id
_entity.type
_entity.pdbx_description
1 polymer ?
#
loop_
_entity_poly.entity_id
_entity_poly.type
_entity_poly.pdbx_seq_one_letter_code
_entity_poly.pdbx_strand_id
1 'polypeptide(L)'
;MAAQNGRAVPAAVAEKLYAATDLIAARGLQNTKIEDIATASGVPKATLYYYFKGKDDILAFLLRDSLDALARDVPRPPMARGRAAIDWQPWSGSRWLTP
;
A
#
# COMPACT_ATOMS: atom_id res chain seq x y z
N MET A 1 -13.30 -10.85 -12.68
CA MET A 1 -12.65 -10.07 -11.62
C MET A 1 -12.60 -10.93 -10.37
N ALA A 2 -11.46 -11.58 -10.11
CA ALA A 2 -11.35 -12.65 -9.12
C ALA A 2 -11.57 -12.10 -7.70
N ALA A 3 -12.57 -12.64 -7.02
CA ALA A 3 -12.83 -12.38 -5.61
C ALA A 3 -11.57 -12.69 -4.78
N GLN A 4 -10.96 -11.64 -4.25
CA GLN A 4 -9.98 -11.70 -3.17
C GLN A 4 -10.74 -12.26 -1.95
N ASN A 5 -10.23 -13.34 -1.34
CA ASN A 5 -10.93 -13.97 -0.22
C ASN A 5 -11.08 -12.96 0.92
N GLY A 6 -12.33 -12.68 1.31
CA GLY A 6 -12.71 -11.54 2.15
C GLY A 6 -12.42 -11.70 3.64
N ARG A 7 -11.15 -11.85 4.02
CA ARG A 7 -10.72 -11.75 5.41
C ARG A 7 -9.81 -10.55 5.60
N ALA A 8 -10.19 -9.69 6.54
CA ALA A 8 -9.35 -8.56 6.94
C ALA A 8 -8.06 -9.08 7.59
N VAL A 9 -6.92 -8.60 7.09
CA VAL A 9 -5.61 -8.87 7.67
C VAL A 9 -5.48 -8.02 8.94
N PRO A 10 -5.15 -8.60 10.10
CA PRO A 10 -4.91 -7.81 11.31
C PRO A 10 -3.76 -6.84 11.12
N ALA A 11 -3.86 -5.63 11.69
CA ALA A 11 -2.83 -4.59 11.54
C ALA A 11 -1.42 -5.07 11.94
N ALA A 12 -1.30 -5.85 13.03
CA ALA A 12 -0.02 -6.40 13.47
C ALA A 12 0.61 -7.41 12.47
N VAL A 13 -0.21 -8.09 11.66
CA VAL A 13 0.27 -8.98 10.59
C VAL A 13 0.67 -8.15 9.37
N ALA A 14 -0.14 -7.14 9.03
CA ALA A 14 0.14 -6.21 7.93
C ALA A 14 1.48 -5.47 8.13
N GLU A 15 1.72 -4.95 9.33
CA GLU A 15 2.95 -4.25 9.70
C GLU A 15 4.19 -5.13 9.45
N LYS A 16 4.15 -6.38 9.90
CA LYS A 16 5.24 -7.34 9.69
C LYS A 16 5.49 -7.67 8.22
N LEU A 17 4.44 -7.68 7.40
CA LEU A 17 4.55 -7.99 5.98
C LEU A 17 5.32 -6.94 5.18
N TYR A 18 5.45 -5.71 5.69
CA TYR A 18 6.30 -4.71 5.05
C TYR A 18 7.77 -5.15 4.96
N ALA A 19 8.28 -6.01 5.85
CA ALA A 19 9.63 -6.56 5.69
C ALA A 19 9.83 -7.36 4.38
N ALA A 20 8.74 -7.84 3.76
CA ALA A 20 8.79 -8.51 2.48
C ALA A 20 8.95 -7.55 1.28
N THR A 21 8.69 -6.24 1.42
CA THR A 21 8.84 -5.29 0.31
C THR A 21 10.29 -5.19 -0.14
N ASP A 22 11.23 -5.17 0.80
CA ASP A 22 12.67 -5.10 0.49
C ASP A 22 13.14 -6.34 -0.27
N LEU A 23 12.66 -7.51 0.13
CA LEU A 23 12.96 -8.77 -0.53
C LEU A 23 12.42 -8.79 -1.97
N ILE A 24 11.16 -8.39 -2.16
CA ILE A 24 10.52 -8.33 -3.48
C ILE A 24 11.20 -7.27 -4.35
N ALA A 25 11.56 -6.11 -3.79
CA ALA A 25 12.26 -5.04 -4.51
C ALA A 25 13.66 -5.47 -4.97
N ALA A 26 14.40 -6.20 -4.12
CA ALA A 26 15.77 -6.61 -4.42
C ALA A 26 15.85 -7.75 -5.47
N ARG A 27 14.89 -8.68 -5.49
CA ARG A 27 14.99 -9.92 -6.28
C ARG A 27 13.89 -10.08 -7.34
N GLY A 28 12.86 -9.25 -7.28
CA GLY A 28 11.63 -9.39 -8.05
C GLY A 28 10.67 -10.43 -7.48
N LEU A 29 9.38 -10.28 -7.82
CA LEU A 29 8.32 -11.16 -7.32
C LEU A 29 8.48 -12.61 -7.80
N GLN A 30 8.92 -12.81 -9.05
CA GLN A 30 9.07 -14.17 -9.62
C GLN A 30 10.07 -15.02 -8.83
N ASN A 31 11.18 -14.43 -8.40
CA ASN A 31 12.22 -15.10 -7.62
C ASN A 31 11.95 -15.16 -6.11
N THR A 32 10.84 -14.60 -5.65
CA THR A 32 10.44 -14.62 -4.24
C THR A 32 9.43 -15.73 -3.99
N LYS A 33 9.63 -16.56 -2.97
CA LYS A 33 8.65 -17.57 -2.52
C LYS A 33 7.90 -17.07 -1.30
N ILE A 34 6.72 -17.63 -1.04
CA ILE A 34 5.97 -17.37 0.19
C ILE A 34 6.79 -17.76 1.45
N GLU A 35 7.68 -18.74 1.35
CA GLU A 35 8.58 -19.13 2.44
C GLU A 35 9.59 -18.04 2.77
N ASP A 36 10.11 -17.35 1.75
CA ASP A 36 11.04 -16.24 1.95
C ASP A 36 10.31 -15.06 2.61
N ILE A 37 9.06 -14.79 2.20
CA ILE A 37 8.19 -13.78 2.81
C ILE A 37 7.89 -14.11 4.27
N ALA A 38 7.55 -15.36 4.58
CA ALA A 38 7.32 -15.82 5.96
C ALA A 38 8.57 -15.61 6.84
N THR A 39 9.74 -15.93 6.28
CA THR A 39 11.03 -15.76 6.97
C THR A 39 11.34 -14.29 7.22
N ALA A 40 11.20 -13.44 6.20
CA ALA A 40 11.50 -12.00 6.30
C ALA A 40 10.54 -11.27 7.24
N SER A 41 9.24 -11.61 7.20
CA SER A 41 8.21 -10.96 8.03
C SER A 41 8.09 -11.54 9.44
N GLY A 42 8.62 -12.74 9.69
CA GLY A 42 8.36 -13.48 10.93
C GLY A 42 6.88 -13.90 11.11
N VAL A 43 6.08 -13.84 10.03
CA VAL A 43 4.70 -14.31 10.02
C VAL A 43 4.68 -15.80 9.63
N PRO A 44 4.02 -16.68 10.40
CA PRO A 44 3.97 -18.10 10.06
C PRO A 44 3.38 -18.35 8.67
N LYS A 45 3.97 -19.28 7.91
CA LYS A 45 3.51 -19.67 6.57
C LYS A 45 2.02 -20.07 6.56
N ALA A 46 1.53 -20.77 7.58
CA ALA A 46 0.11 -21.11 7.72
C ALA A 46 -0.79 -19.87 7.86
N THR A 47 -0.33 -18.85 8.59
CA THR A 47 -1.03 -17.55 8.70
C THR A 47 -1.07 -16.82 7.37
N LEU A 48 0.03 -16.86 6.59
CA LEU A 48 0.04 -16.26 5.25
C LEU A 48 -0.97 -16.95 4.31
N TYR A 49 -0.98 -18.28 4.25
CA TYR A 49 -1.98 -19.00 3.43
C TYR A 49 -3.41 -18.86 3.93
N TYR A 50 -3.60 -18.54 5.21
CA TYR A 50 -4.93 -18.25 5.74
C TYR A 50 -5.52 -16.95 5.17
N TYR A 51 -4.69 -15.94 4.93
CA TYR A 51 -5.13 -14.63 4.41
C TYR A 51 -4.97 -14.50 2.89
N PHE A 52 -3.93 -15.12 2.33
CA PHE A 52 -3.50 -14.87 0.95
C PHE A 52 -3.49 -16.15 0.12
N LYS A 53 -3.93 -16.04 -1.13
CA LYS A 53 -3.86 -17.16 -2.10
C LYS A 53 -2.43 -17.42 -2.58
N GLY A 54 -1.56 -16.41 -2.54
CA GLY A 54 -0.21 -16.49 -3.07
C GLY A 54 0.57 -15.19 -2.87
N LYS A 55 1.83 -15.18 -3.31
CA LYS A 55 2.71 -13.99 -3.22
C LYS A 55 2.20 -12.78 -3.99
N ASP A 56 1.48 -12.99 -5.08
CA ASP A 56 0.86 -11.91 -5.86
C ASP A 56 -0.23 -11.19 -5.07
N ASP A 57 -0.99 -11.93 -4.27
CA ASP A 57 -2.04 -11.41 -3.38
C ASP A 57 -1.44 -10.62 -2.22
N ILE A 58 -0.29 -11.08 -1.70
CA ILE A 58 0.49 -10.35 -0.68
C ILE A 58 1.01 -9.03 -1.25
N LEU A 59 1.57 -9.03 -2.47
CA LEU A 59 2.04 -7.80 -3.10
C LEU A 59 0.89 -6.83 -3.38
N ALA A 60 -0.24 -7.32 -3.88
CA ALA A 60 -1.42 -6.50 -4.13
C ALA A 60 -1.93 -5.85 -2.83
N PHE A 61 -1.95 -6.60 -1.73
CA PHE A 61 -2.28 -6.09 -0.40
C PHE A 61 -1.31 -4.99 0.04
N LEU A 62 0.00 -5.25 0.02
CA LEU A 62 1.03 -4.28 0.44
C LEU A 62 0.97 -2.99 -0.40
N LEU A 63 0.80 -3.12 -1.71
CA LEU A 63 0.69 -1.97 -2.61
C LEU A 63 -0.56 -1.14 -2.29
N ARG A 64 -1.70 -1.79 -2.06
CA ARG A 64 -2.94 -1.11 -1.71
C ARG A 64 -2.83 -0.39 -0.37
N ASP A 65 -2.33 -1.08 0.66
CA ASP A 65 -2.13 -0.51 1.99
C ASP A 65 -1.17 0.69 1.95
N SER A 66 -0.09 0.60 1.16
CA SER A 66 0.87 1.70 0.96
C SER A 66 0.24 2.90 0.26
N LEU A 67 -0.56 2.66 -0.79
CA LEU A 67 -1.27 3.72 -1.51
C LEU A 67 -2.33 4.38 -0.63
N ASP A 68 -3.06 3.60 0.17
CA ASP A 68 -4.05 4.11 1.11
C ASP A 68 -3.39 4.88 2.25
N ALA A 69 -2.19 4.50 2.69
CA ALA A 69 -1.38 5.27 3.62
C ALA A 69 -0.95 6.61 3.00
N LEU A 70 -0.39 6.60 1.80
CA LEU A 70 0.00 7.82 1.09
C LEU A 70 -1.20 8.74 0.84
N ALA A 71 -2.34 8.18 0.45
CA ALA A 71 -3.55 8.96 0.17
C ALA A 71 -4.15 9.64 1.40
N ARG A 72 -3.86 9.16 2.63
CA ARG A 72 -4.28 9.83 3.87
C ARG A 72 -3.56 11.15 4.10
N ASP A 73 -2.31 11.25 3.66
CA ASP A 73 -1.47 12.43 3.86
C ASP A 73 -1.60 13.44 2.71
N VAL A 74 -2.11 13.00 1.55
CA VAL A 74 -2.41 13.88 0.44
C VAL A 74 -3.70 14.67 0.74
N PRO A 75 -3.64 16.00 0.82
CA PRO A 75 -4.84 16.82 0.97
C PRO A 75 -5.79 16.50 -0.18
N ARG A 76 -7.04 16.13 0.14
CA ARG A 76 -8.03 15.92 -0.90
C ARG A 76 -8.45 17.29 -1.45
N PRO A 77 -8.44 17.50 -2.78
CA PRO A 77 -8.99 18.74 -3.32
C PRO A 77 -10.45 18.89 -2.90
N PRO A 78 -10.91 20.12 -2.61
CA PRO A 78 -12.32 20.38 -2.41
C PRO A 78 -13.01 19.86 -3.67
N MET A 79 -13.94 18.92 -3.48
CA MET A 79 -14.83 18.46 -4.55
C MET A 79 -15.89 19.55 -4.81
N ALA A 80 -15.47 20.81 -4.87
CA ALA A 80 -16.33 21.94 -5.13
C ALA A 80 -16.61 21.98 -6.63
N ARG A 81 -17.88 22.06 -7.02
CA ARG A 81 -18.24 22.38 -8.40
C ARG A 81 -18.25 23.90 -8.52
N GLY A 82 -17.24 24.48 -9.15
CA GLY A 82 -17.13 25.93 -9.37
C GLY A 82 -15.76 26.50 -9.07
N ARG A 83 -15.67 27.84 -9.01
CA ARG A 83 -14.43 28.61 -8.97
C ARG A 83 -13.47 28.25 -7.81
N ALA A 84 -14.00 27.69 -6.72
CA ALA A 84 -13.27 27.18 -5.55
C ALA A 84 -12.50 25.84 -5.75
N ALA A 85 -12.60 25.23 -6.95
CA ALA A 85 -11.74 24.11 -7.33
C ALA A 85 -10.53 24.54 -8.19
N ILE A 86 -10.56 25.76 -8.74
CA ILE A 86 -9.50 26.29 -9.61
C ILE A 86 -8.36 26.91 -8.78
N ASP A 87 -8.68 27.38 -7.57
CA ASP A 87 -7.74 28.01 -6.63
C ASP A 87 -7.11 27.03 -5.62
N TRP A 88 -7.50 25.75 -5.64
CA TRP A 88 -6.90 24.71 -4.79
C TRP A 88 -5.42 24.48 -5.14
N GLN A 89 -4.53 24.70 -4.17
CA GLN A 89 -3.10 24.41 -4.31
C GLN A 89 -2.59 23.56 -3.12
N PRO A 90 -2.20 22.28 -3.33
CA PRO A 90 -1.81 21.35 -2.27
C PRO A 90 -0.39 21.57 -1.70
N TRP A 91 0.46 22.33 -2.39
CA TRP A 91 1.84 22.63 -2.01
C TRP A 91 2.19 24.11 -2.26
N SER A 92 1.35 25.06 -1.83
CA SER A 92 1.60 26.49 -2.08
C SER A 92 2.60 27.10 -1.09
N GLY A 93 3.88 26.81 -1.30
CA GLY A 93 5.02 27.55 -0.75
C GLY A 93 5.58 28.64 -1.69
N SER A 94 5.14 28.73 -2.96
CA SER A 94 5.63 29.76 -3.89
C SER A 94 4.59 30.16 -4.94
N ARG A 95 3.57 30.86 -4.45
CA ARG A 95 2.87 31.94 -5.17
C ARG A 95 2.88 33.18 -4.27
N TRP A 96 4.09 33.64 -3.91
CA TRP A 96 4.32 34.83 -3.08
C TRP A 96 5.06 35.97 -3.79
N LEU A 97 5.30 35.89 -5.10
CA LEU A 97 5.92 36.97 -5.87
C LEU A 97 5.35 37.03 -7.31
N THR A 98 4.20 37.66 -7.45
CA THR A 98 3.88 38.47 -8.64
C THR A 98 3.59 39.87 -8.12
N PRO A 99 4.06 40.92 -8.82
CA PRO A 99 4.43 42.21 -8.24
C PRO A 99 3.28 42.96 -7.55
#